data_AF-A0A376VJ76-F1
#
_entry.id   AF-A0A376VJ76-F1
#
_cell.length_a   1.000
_cell.length_b   1.000
_cell.length_c   1.000
_cell.angle_alpha   90.00
_cell.angle_beta   90.00
_cell.angle_gamma   90.00
#
_symmetry.space_group_name_H-M   'P 1'
#
loop_
_entity.id
_entity.type
_entity.pdbx_description
1 polymer ?
#
loop_
_entity_poly.entity_id
_entity_poly.type
_entity_poly.pdbx_seq_one_letter_code
_entity_poly.pdbx_strand_id
1 'polypeptide(L)' 'MNPVDYTVKSLKEGSIRFAAEQPENGKNHPRNLFIWRSNLLGSSGKGHEFMLKYLLGTEHGIQGKELGSRAA' A
#
# COMPACT_ATOMS: atom_id res chain seq x y z
N MET A 1 8.21 -3.42 -31.98
CA MET A 1 8.61 -3.99 -30.67
C MET A 1 7.39 -4.65 -30.07
N ASN A 2 7.49 -5.89 -29.58
CA ASN A 2 6.35 -6.57 -28.95
C ASN A 2 6.11 -6.03 -27.52
N PRO A 3 4.96 -6.28 -26.87
CA PRO A 3 4.67 -5.70 -25.55
C PRO A 3 5.64 -6.16 -24.44
N VAL A 4 6.22 -7.37 -24.57
CA VAL A 4 7.20 -7.88 -23.61
C VAL A 4 8.49 -7.06 -23.71
N ASP A 5 9.04 -6.90 -24.91
CA ASP A 5 10.26 -6.14 -25.16
C ASP A 5 10.12 -4.67 -24.75
N TYR A 6 8.97 -4.06 -25.06
CA TYR A 6 8.67 -2.69 -24.67
C TYR A 6 8.62 -2.52 -23.15
N THR A 7 7.99 -3.47 -22.45
CA THR A 7 7.89 -3.44 -20.99
C THR A 7 9.27 -3.60 -20.36
N VAL A 8 10.10 -4.53 -20.84
CA VAL A 8 11.48 -4.71 -20.34
C VAL A 8 12.33 -3.45 -20.57
N LYS A 9 12.25 -2.85 -21.77
CA LYS A 9 12.97 -1.59 -22.06
C LYS A 9 12.49 -0.46 -21.16
N SER A 10 11.17 -0.28 -21.01
CA SER A 10 10.58 0.79 -20.20
C SER A 10 10.88 0.63 -18.71
N LEU A 11 10.98 -0.60 -18.20
CA LEU A 11 11.46 -0.89 -16.84
C LEU A 11 12.93 -0.51 -16.65
N LYS A 12 13.79 -0.83 -17.63
CA LYS A 12 15.22 -0.43 -17.58
C LYS A 12 15.41 1.08 -17.66
N GLU A 13 14.56 1.77 -18.41
CA GLU A 13 14.60 3.24 -18.61
C GLU A 13 13.87 4.01 -17.50
N GLY A 14 13.02 3.35 -16.72
CA GLY A 14 12.24 3.95 -15.64
C GLY A 14 10.94 4.65 -16.08
N SER A 15 10.54 4.53 -17.34
CA SER A 15 9.26 5.04 -17.85
C SER A 15 8.06 4.19 -17.43
N ILE A 16 8.29 2.89 -17.17
CA ILE A 16 7.41 2.02 -16.38
C ILE A 16 8.18 1.63 -15.13
N ARG A 17 7.53 1.60 -13.97
CA ARG A 17 8.15 1.28 -12.67
C ARG A 17 7.29 0.31 -11.90
N PHE A 18 7.87 -0.39 -10.93
CA PHE A 18 7.10 -1.25 -10.04
C PHE A 18 6.26 -0.38 -9.10
N ALA A 19 4.98 -0.74 -8.93
CA ALA A 19 4.07 -0.01 -8.04
C ALA A 19 4.58 0.07 -6.58
N ALA A 20 5.33 -0.95 -6.15
CA ALA A 20 5.96 -1.03 -4.83
C ALA A 20 7.01 0.06 -4.57
N GLU A 21 7.56 0.69 -5.61
CA GLU A 21 8.49 1.83 -5.44
C GLU A 21 7.76 3.11 -5.00
N GLN A 22 6.45 3.21 -5.26
CA GLN A 22 5.63 4.39 -4.95
C GLN A 22 4.22 3.98 -4.49
N PRO A 23 4.06 3.23 -3.39
CA PRO A 23 2.76 2.70 -2.97
C PRO A 23 1.76 3.81 -2.56
N GLU A 24 2.27 4.96 -2.13
CA GLU A 24 1.47 6.08 -1.60
C GLU A 24 1.10 7.14 -2.66
N ASN A 25 1.43 6.93 -3.94
CA ASN A 25 1.21 7.94 -5.01
C ASN A 25 -0.27 8.13 -5.43
N GLY A 26 -1.22 7.56 -4.69
CA GLY A 26 -2.66 7.62 -4.96
C GLY A 26 -3.19 6.66 -6.03
N LYS A 27 -2.34 6.01 -6.82
CA LYS A 27 -2.73 5.05 -7.87
C LYS A 27 -2.35 3.60 -7.56
N ASN A 28 -1.38 3.39 -6.66
CA ASN A 28 -0.71 2.11 -6.45
C ASN A 28 -1.20 1.30 -5.23
N HIS A 29 -2.37 1.61 -4.68
CA HIS A 29 -2.97 0.88 -3.56
C HIS A 29 -4.24 0.12 -3.99
N PRO A 30 -4.56 -1.00 -3.33
CA PRO A 30 -5.81 -1.72 -3.60
C PRO A 30 -7.02 -0.86 -3.23
N ARG A 31 -8.01 -0.79 -4.12
CA ARG A 31 -9.23 0.02 -3.93
C ARG A 31 -10.46 -0.77 -3.55
N ASN A 32 -10.49 -2.05 -3.95
CA ASN A 32 -11.58 -2.96 -3.65
C ASN A 32 -10.99 -4.19 -2.97
N LEU A 33 -11.53 -4.55 -1.82
CA LEU A 33 -11.08 -5.70 -1.03
C LEU A 33 -12.30 -6.51 -0.60
N PHE A 34 -12.36 -7.78 -1.04
CA PHE A 34 -13.39 -8.73 -0.60
C PHE A 34 -12.85 -9.56 0.55
N ILE A 35 -13.60 -9.64 1.64
CA ILE A 35 -13.29 -10.48 2.80
C ILE A 35 -14.47 -11.42 3.00
N TRP A 36 -14.24 -12.72 2.84
CA TRP A 36 -15.24 -13.76 3.12
C TRP A 36 -14.60 -14.88 3.92
N ARG A 37 -15.36 -15.50 4.83
CA ARG A 37 -14.91 -16.61 5.69
C ARG A 37 -13.60 -16.32 6.45
N SER A 38 -13.30 -15.04 6.66
CA SER A 38 -12.14 -14.53 7.38
C SER A 38 -12.58 -13.37 8.25
N ASN A 39 -11.99 -13.25 9.43
CA ASN A 39 -12.14 -12.09 10.30
C ASN A 39 -10.82 -11.30 10.34
N LEU A 40 -10.44 -10.74 9.19
CA LEU A 40 -9.16 -10.02 9.04
C LEU A 40 -9.05 -8.87 10.04
N LEU A 41 -10.11 -8.07 10.17
CA LEU A 41 -10.13 -6.88 11.01
C LEU A 41 -10.43 -7.16 12.49
N GLY A 42 -10.61 -8.42 12.90
CA GLY A 42 -10.90 -8.75 14.30
C GLY A 42 -10.14 -9.96 14.85
N SER A 43 -9.25 -10.57 14.05
CA SER A 43 -8.51 -11.77 14.47
C SER A 43 -7.14 -11.85 13.81
N SER A 44 -7.07 -12.04 12.49
CA SER A 44 -5.81 -12.41 11.83
C SER A 44 -4.93 -11.21 11.44
N GLY A 45 -5.47 -9.99 11.44
CA GLY A 45 -4.79 -8.75 11.13
C GLY A 45 -3.84 -8.30 12.24
N LYS A 46 -2.55 -8.59 12.07
CA LYS A 46 -1.51 -8.00 12.92
C LYS A 46 -1.38 -6.52 12.58
N GLY A 47 -1.22 -5.68 13.60
CA GLY A 47 -1.23 -4.22 13.42
C GLY A 47 -2.64 -3.71 13.09
N HIS A 48 -3.65 -4.16 13.84
CA HIS A 48 -5.06 -3.78 13.67
C HIS A 48 -5.26 -2.27 13.47
N GLU A 49 -4.68 -1.44 14.36
CA GLU A 49 -4.79 0.02 14.30
C GLU A 49 -4.18 0.64 13.02
N PHE A 50 -3.15 -0.01 12.44
CA PHE A 50 -2.58 0.44 11.16
C PHE A 50 -3.53 0.16 9.99
N MET A 51 -4.28 -0.95 10.03
CA MET A 51 -5.31 -1.20 9.02
C MET A 51 -6.44 -0.17 9.11
N LEU A 52 -6.88 0.17 10.33
CA LEU A 52 -7.88 1.22 10.55
C LEU A 52 -7.40 2.57 10.00
N LYS A 53 -6.17 2.99 10.33
CA LYS A 53 -5.58 4.24 9.85
C LYS A 53 -5.42 4.27 8.33
N TYR A 54 -4.73 3.29 7.76
CA TYR A 54 -4.18 3.37 6.40
C TYR A 54 -5.05 2.73 5.33
N LEU A 55 -5.84 1.71 5.67
CA LEU A 55 -6.73 1.05 4.70
C LEU A 55 -8.15 1.59 4.78
N LEU A 56 -8.64 1.86 5.99
CA LEU A 56 -10.03 2.31 6.19
C LEU A 56 -10.15 3.84 6.34
N GLY A 57 -9.11 4.53 6.82
CA GLY A 57 -9.15 5.97 7.05
C GLY A 57 -10.05 6.37 8.23
N THR A 58 -10.18 5.52 9.25
CA THR A 58 -10.97 5.78 10.46
C THR A 58 -10.09 6.23 11.63
N GLU A 59 -10.71 6.62 12.74
CA GLU A 59 -9.99 6.77 14.02
C GLU A 59 -9.26 5.47 14.39
N HIS A 60 -8.14 5.62 15.11
CA HIS A 60 -7.24 4.52 15.46
C HIS A 60 -6.44 4.82 16.74
N GLY A 61 -5.92 3.77 17.37
CA GLY A 61 -5.20 3.80 18.63
C GLY A 61 -3.65 3.78 18.56
N ILE A 62 -3.03 3.98 17.39
CA ILE A 62 -1.55 4.05 17.28
C ILE A 62 -0.99 5.15 18.20
N GLN A 63 -0.14 4.77 19.16
CA GLN A 63 0.51 5.70 20.10
C GLN A 63 1.93 6.09 19.66
N GLY A 64 2.60 5.19 18.94
CA GLY A 64 3.97 5.38 18.48
C GLY A 64 4.08 6.45 17.40
N LYS A 65 5.25 7.08 17.35
CA LYS A 65 5.61 8.06 16.32
C LYS A 65 6.13 7.35 15.07
N GLU A 66 5.70 7.81 13.90
CA GLU A 66 6.14 7.28 12.61
C GLU A 66 7.53 7.81 12.23
N LEU A 67 8.22 7.13 11.32
CA LEU A 67 9.42 7.68 10.72
C LEU A 67 9.08 9.00 9.99
N GLY A 68 9.91 10.02 10.13
CA GLY A 68 9.63 11.37 9.61
C GLY A 68 8.80 12.27 10.53
N SER A 69 8.20 11.75 11.61
CA SER A 69 7.47 12.56 12.61
C SER A 69 8.37 13.34 13.58
N ARG A 70 9.70 13.28 13.40
CA ARG A 70 10.67 14.22 13.99
C ARG A 70 11.05 15.27 12.94
N ALA A 71 10.16 16.23 12.71
CA ALA A 71 10.47 17.54 12.12
C ALA A 71 9.24 18.46 12.22
N ALA A 72 9.06 19.06 13.39
CA ALA A 72 8.53 20.41 13.61
C ALA A 72 8.81 20.75 15.09
#